data_AF-D8EVS1-F1
#
_entry.id   AF-D8EVS1-F1
#
_cell.length_a   1.000
_cell.length_b   1.000
_cell.length_c   1.000
_cell.angle_alpha   90.00
_cell.angle_beta   90.00
_cell.angle_gamma   90.00
#
_symmetry.space_group_name_H-M   'P 1'
#
loop_
_entity.id
_entity.type
_entity.pdbx_description
1 polymer ?
#
loop_
_entity_poly.entity_id
_entity_poly.type
_entity_poly.pdbx_seq_one_letter_code
_entity_poly.pdbx_strand_id
1 'polypeptide(L)' 'MKGLQILPRLDKKAIYISSFNDTDEERQFWFSKGVPERLNAIELQRRMVYGIDRTTSRLQRFFETDELLRD' A
#
# COMPACT_ATOMS: atom_id res chain seq x y z
N MET A 1 0.71 -1.64 33.51
CA MET A 1 -0.35 -1.05 32.65
C MET A 1 0.31 -0.61 31.35
N LYS A 2 -0.01 -1.22 30.20
CA LYS A 2 0.51 -0.77 28.89
C LYS A 2 -0.26 0.48 28.49
N GLY A 3 0.44 1.59 28.27
CA GLY A 3 -0.18 2.86 27.85
C GLY A 3 -0.92 2.67 26.53
N LEU A 4 -2.09 3.31 26.40
CA LEU A 4 -2.85 3.35 25.15
C LEU A 4 -1.96 4.00 24.08
N GLN A 5 -1.48 3.20 23.13
CA GLN A 5 -0.71 3.73 22.01
C GLN A 5 -1.70 4.36 21.03
N ILE A 6 -1.79 5.69 21.05
CA ILE A 6 -2.61 6.44 20.11
C ILE A 6 -1.94 6.33 18.74
N LEU A 7 -2.63 5.72 17.78
CA LEU A 7 -2.15 5.67 16.41
C LEU A 7 -2.12 7.10 15.83
N PRO A 8 -1.07 7.47 15.08
CA PRO A 8 -1.01 8.78 14.45
C PRO A 8 -2.20 8.98 13.50
N ARG A 9 -2.73 10.22 13.43
CA ARG A 9 -3.79 10.55 12.46
C ARG A 9 -3.23 10.39 11.05
N LEU A 10 -3.98 9.66 10.22
CA LEU A 10 -3.68 9.50 8.80
C LEU A 10 -3.78 10.85 8.08
N ASP A 11 -2.71 11.25 7.39
CA ASP A 11 -2.77 12.37 6.47
C ASP A 11 -3.48 11.95 5.18
N LYS A 12 -4.75 12.33 5.05
CA LYS A 12 -5.56 12.01 3.87
C LYS A 12 -5.09 12.74 2.61
N LYS A 13 -4.28 13.79 2.72
CA LYS A 13 -3.72 14.50 1.55
C LYS A 13 -2.59 13.72 0.89
N ALA A 14 -1.97 12.78 1.60
CA ALA A 14 -0.98 11.88 1.06
C ALA A 14 -1.59 10.68 0.30
N ILE A 15 -2.94 10.58 0.26
CA ILE A 15 -3.66 9.49 -0.39
C ILE A 15 -4.24 9.98 -1.71
N TYR A 16 -3.98 9.23 -2.77
CA TYR A 16 -4.55 9.46 -4.09
C TYR A 16 -5.44 8.27 -4.47
N ILE A 17 -6.62 8.54 -5.01
CA ILE A 17 -7.57 7.53 -5.49
C ILE A 17 -7.49 7.54 -7.01
N SER A 18 -7.06 6.42 -7.58
CA SER A 18 -6.95 6.21 -9.02
C SER A 18 -8.05 5.31 -9.56
N SER A 19 -8.20 5.32 -10.89
CA SER A 19 -9.06 4.35 -11.58
C SER A 19 -8.39 2.98 -11.63
N PHE A 20 -9.16 1.92 -11.38
CA PHE A 20 -8.66 0.55 -11.55
C PHE A 20 -8.22 0.24 -13.00
N ASN A 21 -8.83 0.92 -13.99
CA ASN A 21 -8.52 0.72 -15.40
C ASN A 21 -7.32 1.58 -15.88
N ASP A 22 -6.75 2.43 -15.02
CA ASP A 22 -5.59 3.24 -15.37
C ASP A 22 -4.30 2.47 -15.05
N THR A 23 -3.77 1.78 -16.06
CA THR A 23 -2.52 1.02 -15.95
C THR A 23 -1.26 1.88 -16.11
N ASP A 24 -1.40 3.14 -16.52
CA ASP A 24 -0.27 4.01 -16.83
C ASP A 24 0.19 4.79 -15.59
N GLU A 25 -0.73 5.19 -14.71
CA GLU A 25 -0.39 5.89 -13.46
C GLU A 25 0.64 5.14 -12.60
N GLU A 26 0.47 3.83 -12.39
CA GLU A 26 1.44 3.02 -11.63
C GLU A 26 2.83 3.02 -12.30
N ARG A 27 2.86 2.89 -13.63
CA ARG A 27 4.11 2.86 -14.39
C ARG A 27 4.84 4.20 -14.27
N GLN A 28 4.13 5.30 -14.43
CA GLN A 28 4.67 6.65 -14.29
C GLN A 28 5.18 6.91 -12.87
N PHE A 29 4.43 6.48 -11.85
CA PHE A 29 4.87 6.57 -10.46
C PHE A 29 6.22 5.89 -10.26
N TRP A 30 6.38 4.63 -10.68
CA TRP A 30 7.64 3.90 -10.50
C TRP A 30 8.79 4.47 -11.33
N PHE A 31 8.52 4.99 -12.52
CA PHE A 31 9.54 5.67 -13.33
C PHE A 31 9.97 7.03 -12.76
N SER A 32 9.11 7.70 -11.99
CA SER A 32 9.49 8.91 -11.25
C SER A 32 10.46 8.64 -10.10
N LYS A 33 10.65 7.37 -9.69
CA LYS A 33 11.51 6.98 -8.57
C LYS A 33 12.94 6.62 -9.00
N GLY A 34 13.88 6.90 -8.11
CA GLY A 34 15.27 6.48 -8.27
C GLY A 34 15.40 4.96 -8.35
N VAL A 35 16.47 4.48 -8.98
CA VAL A 35 16.78 3.05 -9.01
C VAL A 35 16.90 2.45 -7.60
N PRO A 36 17.59 3.09 -6.63
CA PRO A 36 17.69 2.55 -5.27
C PRO A 36 16.33 2.43 -4.56
N GLU A 37 15.44 3.40 -4.78
CA GLU A 37 14.10 3.40 -4.17
C GLU A 37 13.26 2.24 -4.69
N ARG A 38 13.31 1.98 -6.01
CA ARG A 38 12.63 0.83 -6.63
C ARG A 38 13.14 -0.50 -6.09
N LEU A 39 14.46 -0.65 -5.97
CA LEU A 39 15.06 -1.87 -5.40
C LEU A 39 14.65 -2.08 -3.94
N ASN A 40 14.62 -1.01 -3.14
CA ASN A 40 14.16 -1.06 -1.76
C ASN A 40 12.68 -1.47 -1.65
N ALA A 41 11.83 -0.94 -2.53
CA ALA A 41 10.41 -1.30 -2.57
C ALA A 41 10.22 -2.79 -2.91
N ILE A 42 10.98 -3.32 -3.87
CA ILE A 42 10.95 -4.74 -4.24
C ILE A 42 11.45 -5.61 -3.08
N GLU A 43 12.54 -5.24 -2.42
CA GLU A 43 13.06 -6.00 -1.28
C GLU A 43 12.09 -5.99 -0.10
N LEU A 44 11.42 -4.86 0.16
CA LEU A 44 10.36 -4.79 1.17
C LEU A 44 9.21 -5.73 0.81
N GLN A 45 8.75 -5.73 -0.44
CA GLN A 45 7.72 -6.66 -0.90
C GLN A 45 8.16 -8.12 -0.74
N ARG A 46 9.39 -8.45 -1.12
CA ARG A 46 9.97 -9.80 -0.99
C ARG A 46 9.96 -10.24 0.47
N ARG A 47 10.34 -9.37 1.41
CA ARG A 47 10.31 -9.66 2.86
C ARG A 47 8.88 -9.86 3.38
N MET A 48 7.94 -9.01 2.97
CA MET A 48 6.54 -9.13 3.41
C MET A 48 5.91 -10.45 2.95
N VAL A 49 6.15 -10.86 1.70
CA VAL A 49 5.53 -12.05 1.09
C VAL A 49 6.30 -13.34 1.40
N TYR A 50 7.64 -13.29 1.39
CA TYR A 50 8.50 -14.49 1.43
C TYR A 50 9.52 -14.49 2.58
N GLY A 51 9.59 -13.44 3.39
CA GLY A 51 10.53 -13.35 4.51
C GLY A 51 10.21 -14.28 5.68
N ILE A 52 11.13 -14.30 6.65
CA ILE A 52 10.90 -14.85 7.98
C ILE A 52 10.08 -13.79 8.75
N ASP A 53 9.04 -14.20 9.48
CA ASP A 53 8.02 -13.32 10.08
C ASP A 53 7.23 -12.50 9.05
N ARG A 54 6.64 -13.19 8.06
CA ARG A 54 5.73 -12.60 7.06
C ARG A 54 4.68 -11.72 7.72
N THR A 55 4.19 -10.71 7.00
CA THR A 55 2.92 -10.05 7.36
C THR A 55 1.90 -11.15 7.62
N THR A 56 1.32 -11.16 8.83
CA THR A 56 0.51 -12.26 9.36
C THR A 56 -0.45 -12.79 8.30
N SER A 57 -0.71 -14.09 8.25
CA SER A 57 -1.63 -14.72 7.26
C SER A 57 -2.99 -14.02 7.11
N ARG A 58 -3.44 -13.27 8.13
CA ARG A 58 -4.68 -12.48 8.15
C ARG A 58 -4.62 -11.11 7.47
N LEU A 59 -3.45 -10.64 7.05
CA LEU A 59 -3.25 -9.52 6.11
C LEU A 59 -3.17 -10.02 4.66
N GLN A 60 -3.75 -11.19 4.37
CA GLN A 60 -4.15 -11.51 3.01
C GLN A 60 -5.12 -10.43 2.54
N ARG A 61 -4.79 -9.83 1.39
CA ARG A 61 -5.57 -8.82 0.68
C ARG A 61 -7.02 -9.28 0.50
N PHE A 62 -7.90 -8.93 1.44
CA PHE A 62 -9.32 -8.80 1.15
C PHE A 62 -9.46 -7.46 0.44
N PHE A 63 -9.34 -7.48 -0.88
CA PHE A 63 -9.87 -6.39 -1.68
C PHE A 63 -11.38 -6.64 -1.78
N GLU A 64 -12.16 -5.76 -1.17
CA GLU A 64 -13.60 -5.69 -1.37
C GLU A 64 -13.87 -4.55 -2.35
N THR A 65 -14.68 -4.82 -3.37
CA THR A 65 -15.17 -3.82 -4.33
C THR A 65 -16.61 -3.50 -3.97
N ASP A 66 -16.92 -2.21 -3.84
CA ASP A 66 -18.29 -1.74 -3.59
C ASP A 66 -18.71 -0.74 -4.68
N GLU A 67 -20.01 -0.65 -4.94
CA GLU A 67 -20.56 0.28 -5.93
C GLU A 67 -20.93 1.59 -5.24
N LEU A 68 -20.30 2.69 -5.66
CA LEU A 68 -20.69 4.02 -5.21
C LEU A 68 -22.02 4.41 -5.87
N LEU A 69 -23.11 4.31 -5.13
CA LEU A 69 -24.38 4.95 -5.50
C LEU A 69 -24.20 6.47 -5.52
N ARG A 70 -24.44 7.10 -6.68
CA ARG A 70 -24.51 8.56 -6.82
C ARG A 70 -25.99 8.95 -6.86
N ASP A 71 -26.39 9.81 -5.93
CA ASP A 71 -27.68 10.52 -5.95
C ASP A 71 -27.73 11.57 -7.07
#